data_AF-A0AA36LLM5-F1
#
_entry.id   AF-A0AA36LLM5-F1
#
_cell.length_a   1.000
_cell.length_b   1.000
_cell.length_c   1.000
_cell.angle_alpha   90.00
_cell.angle_beta   90.00
_cell.angle_gamma   90.00
#
_symmetry.space_group_name_H-M   'P 1'
#
loop_
_entity.id
_entity.type
_entity.pdbx_description
1 polymer ?
#
loop_
_entity_poly.entity_id
_entity_poly.type
_entity_poly.pdbx_seq_one_letter_code
_entity_poly.pdbx_strand_id
1 'polypeptide(L)'
;MNAIQTNYDAIRETFSDNTLITLLHIGDESTTVATSDADDAVVTQQLTVGAINTARTYFRHTPPTPDEMETAIMVVEDEVIRISPAVNRASQLFTTDPNIAEIARLAGLPLQSETRMSLESVERMFDRLAVVMMGRPAASEGIPADNEFAARLLILREFMHHLQFSAITVVAEKTHISGRADKA
;
A
#
# COMPACT_ATOMS: atom_id res chain seq x y z
N MET A 1 14.22 2.30 -17.36
CA MET A 1 12.96 1.62 -17.02
C MET A 1 12.47 2.20 -15.70
N ASN A 2 11.18 2.51 -15.60
CA ASN A 2 10.55 2.95 -14.35
C ASN A 2 10.54 1.76 -13.36
N ALA A 3 10.94 1.95 -12.11
CA ALA A 3 11.06 0.87 -11.12
C ALA A 3 9.74 0.09 -10.95
N ILE A 4 8.59 0.80 -11.00
CA ILE A 4 7.29 0.14 -10.92
C ILE A 4 6.99 -0.75 -12.13
N GLN A 5 7.46 -0.39 -13.32
CA GLN A 5 7.29 -1.23 -14.52
C GLN A 5 8.10 -2.52 -14.39
N THR A 6 9.36 -2.42 -13.95
CA THR A 6 10.21 -3.60 -13.72
C THR A 6 9.59 -4.53 -12.68
N ASN A 7 9.03 -3.99 -11.60
CA ASN A 7 8.35 -4.79 -10.58
C ASN A 7 7.04 -5.40 -11.11
N TYR A 8 6.31 -4.66 -11.96
CA TYR A 8 5.10 -5.17 -12.61
C TYR A 8 5.42 -6.37 -13.50
N ASP A 9 6.43 -6.25 -14.36
CA ASP A 9 6.86 -7.30 -15.28
C ASP A 9 7.32 -8.54 -14.50
N ALA A 10 8.08 -8.37 -13.41
CA ALA A 10 8.52 -9.47 -12.56
C ALA A 10 7.36 -10.20 -11.86
N ILE A 11 6.31 -9.47 -11.44
CA ILE A 11 5.09 -10.08 -10.88
C ILE A 11 4.33 -10.81 -11.98
N ARG A 12 4.17 -10.21 -13.15
CA ARG A 12 3.51 -10.83 -14.30
C ARG A 12 4.19 -12.13 -14.75
N GLU A 13 5.52 -12.19 -14.73
CA GLU A 13 6.26 -13.43 -15.01
C GLU A 13 6.07 -14.50 -13.93
N THR A 14 5.87 -14.08 -12.67
CA THR A 14 5.72 -15.00 -11.53
C THR A 14 4.30 -15.58 -11.45
N PHE A 15 3.28 -14.78 -11.77
CA PHE A 15 1.88 -15.15 -11.73
C PHE A 15 1.34 -15.23 -13.16
N SER A 16 1.23 -16.46 -13.68
CA SER A 16 0.76 -16.87 -15.03
C SER A 16 0.03 -15.82 -15.88
N ASP A 17 0.26 -15.83 -17.20
CA ASP A 17 -0.29 -14.91 -18.21
C ASP A 17 -1.81 -14.63 -18.16
N ASN A 18 -2.61 -15.49 -17.54
CA ASN A 18 -4.05 -15.31 -17.41
C ASN A 18 -4.49 -14.46 -16.19
N THR A 19 -3.56 -14.05 -15.32
CA THR A 19 -3.89 -13.24 -14.14
C THR A 19 -3.77 -11.76 -14.46
N LEU A 20 -4.90 -11.04 -14.36
CA LEU A 20 -4.91 -9.58 -14.39
C LEU A 20 -4.24 -9.05 -13.11
N ILE A 21 -3.30 -8.13 -13.26
CA ILE A 21 -2.46 -7.61 -12.16
C ILE A 21 -2.63 -6.10 -12.04
N THR A 22 -2.83 -5.65 -10.80
CA THR A 22 -2.60 -4.26 -10.38
C THR A 22 -1.47 -4.23 -9.37
N LEU A 23 -0.46 -3.40 -9.60
CA LEU A 23 0.65 -3.16 -8.70
C LEU A 23 0.51 -1.78 -8.04
N LEU A 24 0.52 -1.76 -6.70
CA LEU A 24 0.46 -0.54 -5.89
C LEU A 24 1.81 -0.27 -5.21
N HIS A 25 2.25 0.99 -5.27
CA HIS A 25 3.38 1.51 -4.50
C HIS A 25 3.00 2.84 -3.84
N ILE A 26 3.08 2.93 -2.50
CA ILE A 26 2.78 4.14 -1.74
C ILE A 26 4.12 4.81 -1.38
N GLY A 27 4.59 5.68 -2.28
CA GLY A 27 5.80 6.44 -2.05
C GLY A 27 5.62 7.58 -1.04
N ASP A 28 6.73 8.25 -0.72
CA ASP A 28 6.75 9.33 0.27
C ASP A 28 5.94 10.54 -0.20
N GLU A 29 6.13 10.96 -1.45
CA GLU A 29 5.49 12.15 -2.00
C GLU A 29 4.24 11.83 -2.84
N SER A 30 4.16 10.63 -3.41
CA SER A 30 3.09 10.24 -4.32
C SER A 30 2.87 8.72 -4.36
N THR A 31 1.67 8.30 -4.76
CA THR A 31 1.29 6.88 -4.88
C THR A 31 1.16 6.50 -6.34
N THR A 32 1.82 5.43 -6.75
CA THR A 32 1.85 4.98 -8.14
C THR A 32 1.15 3.63 -8.27
N VAL A 33 0.34 3.49 -9.32
CA VAL A 33 -0.44 2.30 -9.60
C VAL A 33 -0.15 1.87 -11.03
N ALA A 34 0.32 0.64 -11.23
CA ALA A 34 0.48 0.05 -12.56
C ALA A 34 -0.58 -1.05 -12.76
N THR A 35 -1.30 -1.01 -13.87
CA THR A 35 -2.36 -1.97 -14.22
C THR A 35 -2.30 -2.23 -15.73
N SER A 36 -2.88 -3.33 -16.21
CA SER A 36 -3.14 -3.49 -17.63
C SER A 36 -4.42 -2.79 -18.05
N ASP A 37 -4.42 -2.21 -19.26
CA ASP A 37 -5.61 -1.70 -19.93
C ASP A 37 -6.35 -2.81 -20.71
N ALA A 38 -7.34 -2.43 -21.52
CA ALA A 38 -8.14 -3.39 -22.29
C ALA A 38 -7.36 -4.12 -23.38
N ASP A 39 -6.24 -3.55 -23.84
CA ASP A 39 -5.35 -4.13 -24.86
C ASP A 39 -4.16 -4.86 -24.20
N ASP A 40 -4.23 -5.10 -22.89
CA ASP A 40 -3.19 -5.72 -22.06
C ASP A 40 -1.87 -4.91 -22.01
N ALA A 41 -1.93 -3.63 -22.38
CA ALA A 41 -0.81 -2.72 -22.26
C ALA A 41 -0.71 -2.19 -20.82
N VAL A 42 0.50 -2.11 -20.28
CA VAL A 42 0.71 -1.60 -18.93
C VAL A 42 0.55 -0.08 -18.92
N VAL A 43 -0.43 0.40 -18.16
CA VAL A 43 -0.69 1.81 -17.90
C VAL A 43 -0.37 2.14 -16.45
N THR A 44 0.20 3.33 -16.25
CA THR A 44 0.53 3.83 -14.91
C THR A 44 -0.35 5.01 -14.55
N GLN A 45 -0.97 4.96 -13.37
CA GLN A 45 -1.72 6.04 -12.76
C GLN A 45 -0.92 6.62 -11.59
N GLN A 46 -0.97 7.94 -11.43
CA GLN A 46 -0.32 8.64 -10.33
C GLN A 46 -1.37 9.35 -9.49
N LEU A 47 -1.34 9.10 -8.18
CA LEU A 47 -2.01 9.93 -7.18
C LEU A 47 -0.99 10.90 -6.60
N THR A 48 -1.44 12.10 -6.27
CA THR A 48 -0.64 13.17 -5.67
C THR A 48 -0.46 12.99 -4.16
N VAL A 49 -1.12 12.00 -3.57
CA VAL A 49 -0.96 11.60 -2.17
C VAL A 49 0.16 10.57 -2.02
N GLY A 50 1.06 10.82 -1.07
CA GLY A 50 2.10 9.90 -0.60
C GLY A 50 2.19 9.95 0.91
N ALA A 51 2.86 8.98 1.54
CA ALA A 51 2.85 8.85 3.00
C ALA A 51 3.35 10.11 3.73
N ILE A 52 4.50 10.64 3.31
CA ILE A 52 5.10 11.85 3.91
C ILE A 52 4.31 13.09 3.48
N ASN A 53 3.93 13.20 2.21
CA ASN A 53 3.21 14.37 1.72
C ASN A 53 1.84 14.53 2.40
N THR A 54 1.07 13.46 2.52
CA THR A 54 -0.22 13.46 3.21
C THR A 54 -0.04 13.78 4.70
N ALA A 55 0.91 13.12 5.37
CA ALA A 55 1.20 13.40 6.78
C ALA A 55 1.58 14.87 7.03
N ARG A 56 2.52 15.40 6.25
CA ARG A 56 3.01 16.79 6.33
C ARG A 56 1.91 17.81 6.05
N THR A 57 1.00 17.50 5.14
CA THR A 57 -0.05 18.44 4.69
C THR A 57 -1.23 18.48 5.66
N TYR A 58 -1.65 17.33 6.19
CA TYR A 58 -2.92 17.22 6.90
C TYR A 58 -2.79 16.95 8.41
N PHE A 59 -1.66 16.39 8.89
CA PHE A 59 -1.52 15.99 10.28
C PHE A 59 -0.61 16.95 11.04
N ARG A 60 -1.20 17.83 11.86
CA ARG A 60 -0.44 18.78 12.70
C ARG A 60 -0.11 18.19 14.06
N HIS A 61 -0.85 17.17 14.48
CA HIS A 61 -0.66 16.45 15.74
C HIS A 61 -0.07 15.07 15.49
N THR A 62 0.58 14.51 16.51
CA THR A 62 1.12 13.14 16.49
C THR A 62 0.68 12.43 17.77
N PRO A 63 -0.30 11.51 17.71
CA PRO A 63 -1.06 11.08 16.51
C PRO A 63 -1.96 12.20 15.94
N PRO A 64 -2.43 12.07 14.68
CA PRO A 64 -3.39 13.02 14.12
C PRO A 64 -4.69 13.04 14.92
N THR A 65 -5.38 14.19 14.94
CA THR A 65 -6.72 14.25 15.54
C THR A 65 -7.76 13.58 14.62
N PRO A 66 -8.94 13.19 15.15
CA PRO A 66 -10.03 12.68 14.33
C PRO A 66 -10.40 13.62 13.16
N ASP A 67 -10.50 14.93 13.41
CA ASP A 67 -10.83 15.93 12.38
C ASP A 67 -9.74 16.04 11.29
N GLU A 68 -8.46 15.92 11.68
CA GLU A 68 -7.34 15.89 10.73
C GLU A 68 -7.37 14.63 9.86
N MET A 69 -7.72 13.47 10.46
CA MET A 69 -7.90 12.22 9.76
C MET A 69 -9.07 12.29 8.77
N GLU A 70 -10.24 12.80 9.18
CA GLU A 70 -11.39 12.99 8.30
C GLU A 70 -11.05 13.89 7.10
N THR A 71 -10.29 14.97 7.33
CA THR A 71 -9.82 15.84 6.25
C THR A 71 -8.91 15.09 5.28
N ALA A 72 -7.98 14.29 5.78
CA ALA A 72 -7.09 13.49 4.94
C ALA A 72 -7.84 12.39 4.17
N ILE A 73 -8.85 11.76 4.78
CA ILE A 73 -9.73 10.76 4.14
C ILE A 73 -10.36 11.37 2.90
N MET A 74 -11.00 12.54 2.99
CA MET A 74 -11.66 13.18 1.84
C MET A 74 -10.70 13.37 0.66
N VAL A 75 -9.48 13.84 0.90
CA VAL A 75 -8.50 14.08 -0.17
C VAL A 75 -7.99 12.78 -0.78
N VAL A 76 -7.71 11.78 0.05
CA VAL A 76 -7.25 10.47 -0.43
C VAL A 76 -8.35 9.77 -1.22
N GLU A 77 -9.60 9.83 -0.75
CA GLU A 77 -10.78 9.29 -1.43
C GLU A 77 -10.94 9.92 -2.83
N ASP A 78 -10.87 11.26 -2.94
CA ASP A 78 -10.97 11.96 -4.22
C ASP A 78 -9.90 11.50 -5.22
N GLU A 79 -8.64 11.33 -4.77
CA GLU A 79 -7.54 10.86 -5.61
C GLU A 79 -7.76 9.41 -6.08
N VAL A 80 -8.27 8.54 -5.21
CA VAL A 80 -8.57 7.14 -5.52
C VAL A 80 -9.76 7.04 -6.49
N ILE A 81 -10.84 7.78 -6.25
CA ILE A 81 -12.02 7.81 -7.13
C ILE A 81 -11.64 8.28 -8.53
N ARG A 82 -10.78 9.31 -8.63
CA ARG A 82 -10.31 9.86 -9.92
C ARG A 82 -9.68 8.80 -10.82
N ILE A 83 -8.87 7.90 -10.27
CA ILE A 83 -8.19 6.86 -11.06
C ILE A 83 -9.03 5.58 -11.24
N SER A 84 -10.17 5.46 -10.55
CA SER A 84 -10.95 4.22 -10.54
C SER A 84 -11.45 3.73 -11.91
N PRO A 85 -11.69 4.58 -12.94
CA PRO A 85 -12.01 4.11 -14.29
C PRO A 85 -10.84 3.43 -15.00
N ALA A 86 -9.59 3.75 -14.62
CA ALA A 86 -8.39 3.20 -15.24
C ALA A 86 -7.90 1.91 -14.55
N VAL A 87 -8.37 1.63 -13.33
CA VAL A 87 -7.97 0.43 -12.57
C VAL A 87 -8.92 -0.74 -12.84
N ASN A 88 -8.36 -1.87 -13.25
CA ASN A 88 -9.13 -3.08 -13.45
C ASN A 88 -9.49 -3.75 -12.12
N ARG A 89 -10.73 -3.59 -11.66
CA ARG A 89 -11.21 -4.16 -10.38
C ARG A 89 -11.26 -5.68 -10.34
N ALA A 90 -11.20 -6.36 -11.50
CA ALA A 90 -11.11 -7.82 -11.56
C ALA A 90 -9.67 -8.34 -11.41
N SER A 91 -8.68 -7.43 -11.40
CA SER A 91 -7.28 -7.79 -11.18
C SER A 91 -7.01 -8.20 -9.74
N GLN A 92 -5.91 -8.92 -9.55
CA GLN A 92 -5.33 -9.15 -8.24
C GLN A 92 -4.40 -7.98 -7.89
N LEU A 93 -4.52 -7.47 -6.66
CA LEU A 93 -3.71 -6.38 -6.16
C LEU A 93 -2.43 -6.92 -5.52
N PHE A 94 -1.29 -6.39 -5.97
CA PHE A 94 0.03 -6.72 -5.48
C PHE A 94 0.79 -5.48 -5.01
N THR A 95 1.80 -5.71 -4.18
CA THR A 95 2.82 -4.71 -3.85
C THR A 95 4.16 -5.35 -3.59
N THR A 96 5.21 -4.58 -3.85
CA THR A 96 6.61 -4.83 -3.45
C THR A 96 7.08 -3.80 -2.42
N ASP A 97 6.19 -2.92 -1.96
CA ASP A 97 6.50 -1.84 -1.03
C ASP A 97 6.84 -2.40 0.36
N PRO A 98 8.08 -2.21 0.86
CA PRO A 98 8.48 -2.71 2.16
C PRO A 98 7.67 -2.10 3.31
N ASN A 99 7.11 -0.90 3.14
CA ASN A 99 6.28 -0.28 4.17
C ASN A 99 4.89 -0.93 4.26
N ILE A 100 4.36 -1.47 3.15
CA ILE A 100 3.13 -2.27 3.19
C ILE A 100 3.42 -3.67 3.77
N ALA A 101 4.62 -4.22 3.51
CA ALA A 101 5.08 -5.43 4.20
C ALA A 101 5.13 -5.24 5.73
N GLU A 102 5.56 -4.06 6.20
CA GLU A 102 5.54 -3.74 7.63
C GLU A 102 4.12 -3.65 8.19
N ILE A 103 3.15 -3.09 7.45
CA ILE A 103 1.73 -3.10 7.85
C ILE A 103 1.23 -4.55 7.98
N ALA A 104 1.55 -5.43 7.02
CA ALA A 104 1.17 -6.84 7.10
C ALA A 104 1.78 -7.55 8.32
N ARG A 105 3.04 -7.26 8.64
CA ARG A 105 3.71 -7.77 9.84
C ARG A 105 3.03 -7.29 11.13
N LEU A 106 2.69 -6.01 11.21
CA LEU A 106 1.99 -5.40 12.35
C LEU A 106 0.56 -5.91 12.50
N ALA A 107 -0.07 -6.35 11.40
CA ALA A 107 -1.35 -7.05 11.39
C ALA A 107 -1.24 -8.51 11.88
N GLY A 108 -0.04 -8.98 12.22
CA GLY A 108 0.22 -10.33 12.72
C GLY A 108 0.35 -11.39 11.62
N LEU A 109 0.53 -10.98 10.37
CA LEU A 109 0.68 -11.91 9.25
C LEU A 109 2.14 -12.38 9.16
N PRO A 110 2.38 -13.69 8.92
CA PRO A 110 3.73 -14.19 8.71
C PRO A 110 4.27 -13.69 7.37
N LEU A 111 5.39 -12.96 7.39
CA LEU A 111 6.05 -12.54 6.16
C LEU A 111 6.70 -13.74 5.48
N GLN A 112 6.13 -14.13 4.34
CA GLN A 112 6.62 -15.18 3.44
C GLN A 112 7.01 -14.58 2.09
N SER A 113 7.40 -15.41 1.12
CA SER A 113 7.63 -14.96 -0.26
C SER A 113 6.41 -14.22 -0.83
N GLU A 114 5.22 -14.65 -0.43
CA GLU A 114 3.93 -14.04 -0.73
C GLU A 114 3.10 -13.97 0.54
N THR A 115 2.70 -12.77 0.94
CA THR A 115 1.87 -12.56 2.14
C THR A 115 0.58 -11.86 1.74
N ARG A 116 -0.54 -12.58 1.83
CA ARG A 116 -1.86 -12.02 1.52
C ARG A 116 -2.46 -11.32 2.74
N MET A 117 -2.70 -10.02 2.62
CA MET A 117 -3.35 -9.19 3.63
C MET A 117 -4.74 -8.79 3.16
N SER A 118 -5.79 -9.17 3.92
CA SER A 118 -7.17 -8.84 3.58
C SER A 118 -7.51 -7.38 3.88
N LEU A 119 -8.54 -6.84 3.21
CA LEU A 119 -9.13 -5.53 3.55
C LEU A 119 -9.55 -5.49 5.02
N GLU A 120 -10.18 -6.55 5.52
CA GLU A 120 -10.55 -6.67 6.94
C GLU A 120 -9.33 -6.54 7.88
N SER A 121 -8.17 -7.05 7.48
CA SER A 121 -6.93 -6.89 8.27
C SER A 121 -6.45 -5.44 8.29
N VAL A 122 -6.56 -4.74 7.15
CA VAL A 122 -6.26 -3.30 7.04
C VAL A 122 -7.25 -2.48 7.86
N GLU A 123 -8.53 -2.82 7.84
CA GLU A 123 -9.57 -2.16 8.65
C GLU A 123 -9.31 -2.34 10.16
N ARG A 124 -8.95 -3.55 10.61
CA ARG A 124 -8.55 -3.77 12.01
C ARG A 124 -7.30 -2.98 12.41
N MET A 125 -6.35 -2.79 11.50
CA MET A 125 -5.20 -1.91 11.74
C MET A 125 -5.65 -0.46 11.88
N PHE A 126 -6.63 -0.03 11.08
CA PHE A 126 -7.20 1.31 11.16
C PHE A 126 -7.99 1.53 12.46
N ASP A 127 -8.72 0.52 12.95
CA ASP A 127 -9.39 0.57 14.26
C ASP A 127 -8.39 0.75 15.41
N ARG A 128 -7.22 0.10 15.34
CA ARG A 128 -6.11 0.30 16.29
C ARG A 128 -5.58 1.74 16.23
N LEU A 129 -5.44 2.31 15.03
CA LEU A 129 -5.08 3.71 14.88
C LEU A 129 -6.17 4.64 15.45
N ALA A 130 -7.46 4.32 15.27
CA ALA A 130 -8.57 5.10 15.79
C ALA A 130 -8.54 5.22 17.31
N VAL A 131 -8.30 4.12 18.04
CA VAL A 131 -8.18 4.20 19.51
C VAL A 131 -6.94 4.99 19.96
N VAL A 132 -5.88 5.02 19.15
CA VAL A 132 -4.68 5.84 19.41
C VAL A 132 -4.98 7.33 19.24
N MET A 133 -5.70 7.71 18.19
CA MET A 133 -6.17 9.09 17.98
C MET A 133 -7.09 9.56 19.13
N MET A 134 -7.76 8.63 19.81
CA MET A 134 -8.58 8.90 21.00
C MET A 134 -7.77 8.92 22.32
N GLY A 135 -6.44 8.89 22.25
CA GLY A 135 -5.54 9.06 23.40
C GLY A 135 -4.94 7.78 23.97
N ARG A 136 -5.20 6.61 23.38
CA ARG A 136 -4.47 5.39 23.76
C ARG A 136 -3.01 5.47 23.26
N PRO A 137 -2.00 5.09 24.06
CA PRO A 137 -0.61 5.07 23.58
C PRO A 137 -0.42 4.07 22.42
N ALA A 138 0.25 4.50 21.34
CA ALA A 138 0.51 3.67 20.16
C ALA A 138 1.26 2.36 20.48
N ALA A 139 2.20 2.41 21.43
CA ALA A 139 2.93 1.24 21.91
C ALA A 139 2.01 0.17 22.51
N SER A 140 0.92 0.57 23.18
CA SER A 140 -0.06 -0.35 23.75
C SER A 140 -0.89 -1.04 22.67
N GLU A 141 -1.10 -0.37 21.54
CA GLU A 141 -1.70 -0.96 20.34
C GLU A 141 -0.68 -1.65 19.45
N GLY A 142 0.62 -1.65 19.77
CA GLY A 142 1.66 -2.29 18.97
C GLY A 142 1.80 -1.73 17.56
N ILE A 143 1.54 -0.42 17.35
CA ILE A 143 1.72 0.27 16.07
C ILE A 143 2.71 1.44 16.20
N PRO A 144 3.35 1.87 15.10
CA PRO A 144 4.15 3.08 15.09
C PRO A 144 3.33 4.31 15.46
N ALA A 145 3.97 5.26 16.14
CA ALA A 145 3.32 6.50 16.58
C ALA A 145 3.45 7.64 15.54
N ASP A 146 4.23 7.44 14.49
CA ASP A 146 4.50 8.48 13.50
C ASP A 146 3.33 8.67 12.52
N ASN A 147 3.24 9.90 12.00
CA ASN A 147 2.18 10.32 11.10
C ASN A 147 2.29 9.70 9.70
N GLU A 148 3.49 9.25 9.29
CA GLU A 148 3.72 8.63 7.99
C GLU A 148 3.08 7.23 7.94
N PHE A 149 3.18 6.47 9.03
CA PHE A 149 2.45 5.23 9.21
C PHE A 149 0.93 5.45 9.12
N ALA A 150 0.40 6.45 9.84
CA ALA A 150 -1.03 6.79 9.81
C ALA A 150 -1.50 7.13 8.38
N ALA A 151 -0.74 7.97 7.67
CA ALA A 151 -1.05 8.37 6.29
C ALA A 151 -0.97 7.19 5.31
N ARG A 152 0.03 6.32 5.45
CA ARG A 152 0.18 5.14 4.59
C ARG A 152 -0.94 4.14 4.79
N LEU A 153 -1.31 3.88 6.05
CA LEU A 153 -2.43 3.00 6.39
C LEU A 153 -3.76 3.56 5.86
N LEU A 154 -3.96 4.88 5.97
CA LEU A 154 -5.08 5.58 5.38
C LEU A 154 -5.14 5.39 3.85
N ILE A 155 -4.06 5.70 3.13
CA ILE A 155 -3.99 5.56 1.65
C ILE A 155 -4.31 4.12 1.24
N LEU A 156 -3.72 3.14 1.92
CA LEU A 156 -3.97 1.73 1.63
C LEU A 156 -5.44 1.34 1.86
N ARG A 157 -6.03 1.78 2.99
CA ARG A 157 -7.44 1.53 3.32
C ARG A 157 -8.35 2.08 2.24
N GLU A 158 -8.25 3.37 1.92
CA GLU A 158 -9.14 4.00 0.93
C GLU A 158 -8.96 3.39 -0.46
N PHE A 159 -7.71 3.11 -0.85
CA PHE A 159 -7.45 2.46 -2.14
C PHE A 159 -8.14 1.10 -2.25
N MET A 160 -7.97 0.23 -1.25
CA MET A 160 -8.59 -1.09 -1.26
C MET A 160 -10.12 -1.01 -1.15
N HIS A 161 -10.63 -0.13 -0.29
CA HIS A 161 -12.06 0.01 -0.04
C HIS A 161 -12.82 0.53 -1.26
N HIS A 162 -12.40 1.67 -1.84
CA HIS A 162 -13.09 2.30 -2.97
C HIS A 162 -12.91 1.56 -4.29
N LEU A 163 -11.77 0.90 -4.50
CA LEU A 163 -11.53 0.06 -5.68
C LEU A 163 -11.98 -1.40 -5.50
N GLN A 164 -12.53 -1.73 -4.33
CA GLN A 164 -13.12 -3.03 -4.01
C GLN A 164 -12.13 -4.22 -4.04
N PHE A 165 -10.86 -3.95 -3.74
CA PHE A 165 -9.88 -5.02 -3.58
C PHE A 165 -10.05 -5.68 -2.20
N SER A 166 -10.49 -6.94 -2.21
CA SER A 166 -10.68 -7.71 -0.96
C SER A 166 -9.37 -8.06 -0.24
N ALA A 167 -8.24 -8.01 -0.93
CA ALA A 167 -6.92 -8.24 -0.38
C ALA A 167 -5.82 -7.67 -1.26
N ILE A 168 -4.65 -7.47 -0.67
CA ILE A 168 -3.37 -7.17 -1.32
C ILE A 168 -2.37 -8.28 -1.03
N THR A 169 -1.62 -8.69 -2.05
CA THR A 169 -0.52 -9.65 -1.90
C THR A 169 0.82 -8.90 -1.86
N VAL A 170 1.50 -8.97 -0.73
CA VAL A 170 2.87 -8.48 -0.58
C VAL A 170 3.82 -9.53 -1.13
N VAL A 171 4.61 -9.17 -2.13
CA VAL A 171 5.62 -10.05 -2.74
C VAL A 171 6.99 -9.58 -2.24
N ALA A 172 7.74 -10.48 -1.61
CA ALA A 172 9.09 -10.17 -1.19
C ALA A 172 9.97 -9.89 -2.42
N GLU A 173 10.78 -8.81 -2.40
CA GLU A 173 11.78 -8.62 -3.43
C GLU A 173 12.71 -9.84 -3.47
N LYS A 174 12.90 -10.42 -4.65
CA LYS A 174 13.89 -11.48 -4.85
C LYS A 174 15.26 -10.88 -4.56
N THR A 175 15.76 -11.09 -3.35
CA THR A 175 17.15 -10.77 -3.03
C THR A 175 18.01 -11.64 -3.94
N HIS A 176 18.59 -11.05 -4.99
CA HIS A 176 19.67 -11.69 -5.73
C HIS A 176 20.83 -11.85 -4.75
N ILE A 177 20.91 -13.01 -4.09
CA ILE A 177 22.11 -13.45 -3.41
C ILE A 177 23.10 -13.76 -4.52
N SER A 178 23.84 -12.73 -4.96
CA SER A 178 25.05 -12.92 -5.75
C SER A 178 26.00 -13.75 -4.90
N GLY A 179 26.06 -15.04 -5.20
CA GLY A 179 26.93 -15.99 -4.53
C GLY A 179 28.37 -15.55 -4.71
N ARG A 180 28.93 -14.94 -3.68
CA ARG A 180 30.38 -14.79 -3.55
C ARG A 180 30.95 -16.16 -3.21
N ALA A 181 31.21 -16.94 -4.24
CA ALA A 181 32.12 -18.06 -4.18
C ALA A 181 33.55 -17.50 -4.07
N ASP A 182 33.99 -17.17 -2.85
CA ASP A 182 35.42 -16.99 -2.60
C ASP A 182 36.06 -18.39 -2.58
N LYS A 183 36.55 -18.78 -3.76
CA LYS A 183 37.68 -19.71 -3.88
C LYS A 183 38.95 -18.93 -3.53
N ALA A 184 39.57 -19.25 -2.40
CA ALA A 184 41.01 -19.35 -2.21
C ALA A 184 41.30 -20.06 -0.89
#